data_AF-A0A947DC25-F1
#
_entry.id   AF-A0A947DC25-F1
#
_cell.length_a   1.000
_cell.length_b   1.000
_cell.length_c   1.000
_cell.angle_alpha   90.00
_cell.angle_beta   90.00
_cell.angle_gamma   90.00
#
_symmetry.space_group_name_H-M   'P 1'
#
loop_
_entity.id
_entity.type
_entity.pdbx_description
1 polymer ?
#
loop_
_entity_poly.entity_id
_entity_poly.type
_entity_poly.pdbx_seq_one_letter_code
_entity_poly.pdbx_strand_id
1 'polypeptide(L)'
;MTARTTNALLLCLYAFLLGFSLMSFEMLGSRYLYPYFGGGLNTWAVLISVVLIALMVGYFVGGMIADAHPDQRVLGAIIATSGLYMLAIPLISEKVILFALDVAGDGPVGAFLATVLLLAFPLTALSVFSPFSVRLLITAHTDAGRISGLVYAVSTAGNILGVLVTSFWLIPTMGSRAITYGMGAVTLATALAIMAVRLRDAAPRGVPITSRA
;
A
#
# COMPACT_ATOMS: atom_id res chain seq x y z
N MET A 1 -0.74 -26.06 17.54
CA MET A 1 -1.09 -26.01 16.10
C MET A 1 -1.95 -24.78 15.74
N THR A 2 -2.88 -24.37 16.60
CA THR A 2 -3.82 -23.24 16.39
C THR A 2 -3.17 -21.87 16.14
N ALA A 3 -2.20 -21.45 16.95
CA ALA A 3 -1.64 -20.08 16.86
C ALA A 3 -0.93 -19.76 15.53
N ARG A 4 -0.28 -20.75 14.89
CA ARG A 4 0.45 -20.55 13.63
C ARG A 4 -0.51 -20.35 12.45
N THR A 5 -1.59 -21.13 12.41
CA THR A 5 -2.65 -20.99 11.40
C THR A 5 -3.37 -19.65 11.56
N THR A 6 -3.63 -19.22 12.80
CA THR A 6 -4.22 -17.90 13.08
C THR A 6 -3.35 -16.76 12.55
N ASN A 7 -2.03 -16.79 12.78
CA ASN A 7 -1.11 -15.76 12.28
C ASN A 7 -1.08 -15.69 10.74
N ALA A 8 -1.06 -16.84 10.07
CA ALA A 8 -1.09 -16.90 8.61
C ALA A 8 -2.42 -16.35 8.04
N LEU A 9 -3.55 -16.72 8.64
CA LEU A 9 -4.87 -16.20 8.26
C LEU A 9 -4.98 -14.69 8.42
N LEU A 10 -4.46 -14.15 9.53
CA LEU A 10 -4.45 -12.70 9.78
C LEU A 10 -3.59 -11.95 8.76
N LEU A 11 -2.42 -12.47 8.40
CA LEU A 11 -1.59 -11.87 7.37
C LEU A 11 -2.24 -11.93 5.99
N CYS A 12 -2.91 -13.03 5.64
CA CYS A 12 -3.72 -13.09 4.43
C CYS A 12 -4.85 -12.04 4.46
N LEU A 13 -5.53 -11.87 5.58
CA LEU A 13 -6.56 -10.83 5.73
C LEU A 13 -5.97 -9.43 5.55
N TYR A 14 -4.82 -9.13 6.15
CA TYR A 14 -4.15 -7.84 5.98
C TYR A 14 -3.69 -7.64 4.52
N ALA A 15 -3.14 -8.67 3.87
CA ALA A 15 -2.77 -8.63 2.46
C ALA A 15 -3.96 -8.27 1.57
N PHE A 16 -5.10 -8.88 1.85
CA PHE A 16 -6.34 -8.62 1.14
C PHE A 16 -6.83 -7.18 1.35
N LEU A 17 -6.93 -6.72 2.61
CA LEU A 17 -7.45 -5.39 2.94
C LEU A 17 -6.56 -4.27 2.42
N LEU A 18 -5.24 -4.43 2.51
CA LEU A 18 -4.29 -3.44 2.01
C LEU A 18 -4.23 -3.44 0.49
N GLY A 19 -4.26 -4.61 -0.17
CA GLY A 19 -4.37 -4.69 -1.63
C GLY A 19 -5.66 -4.05 -2.15
N PHE A 20 -6.80 -4.36 -1.51
CA PHE A 20 -8.08 -3.71 -1.80
C PHE A 20 -7.95 -2.20 -1.69
N SER A 21 -7.47 -1.69 -0.55
CA SER A 21 -7.33 -0.25 -0.30
C SER A 21 -6.38 0.44 -1.28
N LEU A 22 -5.27 -0.22 -1.62
CA LEU A 22 -4.25 0.29 -2.54
C LEU A 22 -4.85 0.55 -3.93
N MET A 23 -5.50 -0.47 -4.51
CA MET A 23 -6.07 -0.35 -5.86
C MET A 23 -7.37 0.45 -5.88
N SER A 24 -8.17 0.38 -4.81
CA SER A 24 -9.29 1.31 -4.62
C SER A 24 -8.82 2.76 -4.69
N PHE A 25 -7.73 3.08 -3.98
CA PHE A 25 -7.19 4.42 -3.93
C PHE A 25 -6.60 4.88 -5.27
N GLU A 26 -5.95 3.99 -6.02
CA GLU A 26 -5.52 4.24 -7.40
C GLU A 26 -6.70 4.69 -8.28
N MET A 27 -7.82 3.96 -8.25
CA MET A 27 -9.01 4.30 -9.04
C MET A 27 -9.57 5.67 -8.65
N LEU A 28 -9.51 6.05 -7.38
CA LEU A 28 -9.91 7.38 -6.91
C LEU A 28 -8.97 8.48 -7.40
N GLY A 29 -7.68 8.20 -7.59
CA GLY A 29 -6.72 9.15 -8.14
C GLY A 29 -7.17 9.74 -9.47
N SER A 30 -7.73 8.90 -10.35
CA SER A 30 -8.29 9.36 -11.64
C SER A 30 -9.42 10.36 -11.45
N ARG A 31 -10.22 10.22 -10.39
CA ARG A 31 -11.35 11.10 -10.07
C ARG A 31 -10.91 12.42 -9.47
N TYR A 32 -9.78 12.46 -8.76
CA TYR A 32 -9.18 13.71 -8.29
C TYR A 32 -8.58 14.52 -9.44
N LEU A 33 -7.97 13.84 -10.42
CA LEU A 33 -7.31 14.50 -11.56
C LEU A 33 -8.31 14.94 -12.63
N TYR A 34 -9.42 14.22 -12.81
CA TYR A 34 -10.38 14.42 -13.90
C TYR A 34 -10.88 15.88 -14.07
N PRO A 35 -11.25 16.61 -13.00
CA PRO A 35 -11.76 17.99 -13.15
C PRO A 35 -10.71 19.00 -13.66
N TYR A 36 -9.42 18.70 -13.55
CA TYR A 36 -8.33 19.63 -13.82
C TYR A 36 -7.54 19.26 -15.09
N PHE A 37 -7.21 17.97 -15.24
CA PHE A 37 -6.39 17.46 -16.34
C PHE A 37 -7.21 16.62 -17.34
N GLY A 38 -8.51 16.43 -17.08
CA GLY A 38 -9.39 15.58 -17.89
C GLY A 38 -9.15 14.08 -17.73
N GLY A 39 -10.01 13.29 -18.37
CA GLY A 39 -9.94 11.82 -18.37
C GLY A 39 -9.26 11.22 -19.61
N GLY A 40 -8.39 11.96 -20.27
CA GLY A 40 -7.73 11.53 -21.51
C GLY A 40 -6.69 10.42 -21.29
N LEU A 41 -6.28 9.77 -22.39
CA LEU A 41 -5.27 8.70 -22.39
C LEU A 41 -3.96 9.15 -21.72
N ASN A 42 -3.55 10.40 -21.91
CA ASN A 42 -2.32 10.93 -21.32
C ASN A 42 -2.38 10.94 -19.77
N THR A 43 -3.48 11.44 -19.19
CA THR A 43 -3.68 11.48 -17.74
C THR A 43 -3.73 10.08 -17.15
N TRP A 44 -4.39 9.14 -17.83
CA TRP A 44 -4.42 7.73 -17.42
C TRP A 44 -3.05 7.06 -17.50
N ALA A 45 -2.30 7.27 -18.58
CA ALA A 45 -0.97 6.71 -18.75
C ALA A 45 -0.02 7.21 -17.65
N VAL A 46 -0.07 8.51 -17.33
CA VAL A 46 0.66 9.13 -16.23
C VAL A 46 0.28 8.51 -14.89
N LEU A 47 -1.02 8.37 -14.62
CA LEU A 47 -1.52 7.80 -13.36
C LEU A 47 -0.96 6.39 -13.11
N ILE A 48 -1.14 5.50 -14.08
CA ILE A 48 -0.68 4.11 -13.99
C ILE A 48 0.85 4.07 -13.86
N SER A 49 1.58 4.89 -14.61
CA SER A 49 3.04 4.95 -14.54
C SER A 49 3.52 5.33 -13.14
N VAL A 50 2.93 6.34 -12.52
CA VAL A 50 3.29 6.77 -11.16
C VAL A 50 2.96 5.69 -10.14
N VAL A 51 1.82 5.02 -10.27
CA VAL A 51 1.43 3.91 -9.38
C VAL A 51 2.45 2.78 -9.48
N LEU A 52 2.83 2.36 -10.69
CA LEU A 52 3.82 1.31 -10.89
C LEU A 52 5.19 1.69 -10.34
N ILE A 53 5.63 2.94 -10.51
CA ILE A 53 6.86 3.47 -9.90
C ILE A 53 6.76 3.42 -8.37
N ALA A 54 5.64 3.87 -7.80
CA ALA A 54 5.43 3.88 -6.36
C ALA A 54 5.47 2.46 -5.78
N LEU A 55 4.82 1.50 -6.44
CA LEU A 55 4.85 0.07 -6.10
C LEU A 55 6.27 -0.49 -6.19
N MET A 56 6.99 -0.24 -7.30
CA MET A 56 8.38 -0.67 -7.47
C MET A 56 9.27 -0.17 -6.34
N VAL A 57 9.20 1.12 -6.03
CA VAL A 57 9.98 1.74 -4.95
C VAL A 57 9.62 1.11 -3.62
N GLY A 58 8.35 0.90 -3.31
CA GLY A 58 7.95 0.34 -2.02
C GLY A 58 8.22 -1.15 -1.90
N TYR A 59 8.21 -1.93 -2.99
CA TYR A 59 8.70 -3.30 -2.97
C TYR A 59 10.21 -3.36 -2.68
N PHE A 60 10.99 -2.50 -3.31
CA PHE A 60 12.43 -2.43 -3.12
C PHE A 60 12.79 -1.96 -1.70
N VAL A 61 12.28 -0.80 -1.29
CA VAL A 61 12.51 -0.22 0.04
C VAL A 61 11.93 -1.14 1.13
N GLY A 62 10.76 -1.72 0.89
CA GLY A 62 10.13 -2.64 1.83
C GLY A 62 10.95 -3.90 2.08
N GLY A 63 11.57 -4.47 1.03
CA GLY A 63 12.53 -5.57 1.17
C GLY A 63 13.75 -5.18 2.00
N MET A 64 14.35 -4.02 1.72
CA MET A 64 15.50 -3.51 2.47
C MET A 64 15.18 -3.28 3.95
N ILE A 65 14.04 -2.65 4.27
CA ILE A 65 13.63 -2.40 5.66
C ILE A 65 13.32 -3.72 6.36
N ALA A 66 12.63 -4.65 5.69
CA ALA A 66 12.30 -5.95 6.26
C ALA A 66 13.56 -6.78 6.59
N ASP A 67 14.61 -6.68 5.77
CA ASP A 67 15.88 -7.35 6.03
C ASP A 67 16.67 -6.70 7.18
N ALA A 68 16.65 -5.36 7.27
CA ALA A 68 17.37 -4.62 8.31
C ALA A 68 16.67 -4.67 9.68
N HIS A 69 15.35 -4.51 9.72
CA HIS A 69 14.54 -4.43 10.94
C HIS A 69 13.22 -5.19 10.74
N PRO A 70 13.20 -6.53 10.88
CA PRO A 70 11.99 -7.36 10.73
C PRO A 70 11.06 -7.22 11.96
N ASP A 71 10.61 -5.99 12.25
CA ASP A 71 9.70 -5.68 13.34
C ASP A 71 8.32 -5.32 12.80
N GLN A 72 7.31 -6.02 13.30
CA GLN A 72 5.90 -5.77 13.00
C GLN A 72 5.45 -4.35 13.32
N ARG A 73 6.02 -3.70 14.33
CA ARG A 73 5.72 -2.31 14.69
C ARG A 73 6.19 -1.33 13.63
N VAL A 74 7.33 -1.60 13.00
CA VAL A 74 7.85 -0.79 11.89
C VAL A 74 6.90 -0.89 10.70
N LEU A 75 6.49 -2.11 10.34
CA LEU A 75 5.50 -2.33 9.28
C LEU A 75 4.18 -1.61 9.58
N GLY A 76 3.64 -1.79 10.78
CA GLY A 76 2.43 -1.10 11.22
C GLY A 76 2.58 0.42 11.14
N ALA A 77 3.74 0.98 11.52
CA ALA A 77 3.95 2.43 11.51
C ALA A 77 3.98 2.99 10.08
N ILE A 78 4.61 2.28 9.15
CA ILE A 78 4.64 2.64 7.72
C ILE A 78 3.22 2.61 7.12
N ILE A 79 2.43 1.59 7.44
CA ILE A 79 1.04 1.51 6.93
C ILE A 79 0.16 2.57 7.61
N ALA A 80 0.39 2.88 8.89
CA ALA A 80 -0.34 3.93 9.60
C ALA A 80 -0.09 5.30 8.98
N THR A 81 1.15 5.63 8.60
CA THR A 81 1.45 6.90 7.92
C THR A 81 0.75 6.97 6.56
N SER A 82 0.67 5.85 5.82
CA SER A 82 -0.14 5.78 4.59
C SER A 82 -1.62 6.07 4.85
N GLY A 83 -2.22 5.40 5.84
CA GLY A 83 -3.63 5.59 6.19
C GLY A 83 -3.94 7.03 6.60
N LEU A 84 -3.07 7.65 7.42
CA LEU A 84 -3.19 9.06 7.79
C LEU A 84 -3.05 9.99 6.58
N TYR A 85 -2.12 9.70 5.67
CA TYR A 85 -1.96 10.47 4.45
C TYR A 85 -3.22 10.39 3.58
N MET A 86 -3.77 9.20 3.37
CA MET A 86 -5.03 9.00 2.64
C MET A 86 -6.20 9.76 3.28
N LEU A 87 -6.30 9.80 4.61
CA LEU A 87 -7.31 10.60 5.31
C LEU A 87 -7.12 12.11 5.11
N ALA A 88 -5.88 12.58 4.91
CA ALA A 88 -5.60 14.00 4.64
C ALA A 88 -5.92 14.40 3.19
N ILE A 89 -5.86 13.47 2.22
CA ILE A 89 -6.00 13.77 0.78
C ILE A 89 -7.27 14.54 0.42
N PRO A 90 -8.48 14.18 0.90
CA PRO A 90 -9.69 14.94 0.57
C PRO A 90 -9.62 16.41 1.00
N LEU A 91 -8.79 16.75 2.00
CA LEU A 91 -8.60 18.12 2.52
C LEU A 91 -7.51 18.88 1.76
N ILE A 92 -6.45 18.20 1.31
CA ILE A 92 -5.28 18.83 0.68
C ILE A 92 -5.28 18.73 -0.86
N SER A 93 -6.07 17.83 -1.44
CA SER A 93 -6.02 17.48 -2.87
C SER A 93 -6.14 18.68 -3.80
N GLU A 94 -7.11 19.55 -3.54
CA GLU A 94 -7.32 20.78 -4.32
C GLU A 94 -6.07 21.68 -4.30
N LYS A 95 -5.49 21.94 -3.13
CA LYS A 95 -4.29 22.77 -3.01
C LYS A 95 -3.08 22.16 -3.72
N VAL A 96 -2.92 20.84 -3.61
CA VAL A 96 -1.83 20.10 -4.26
C VAL A 96 -1.97 20.14 -5.78
N ILE A 97 -3.19 19.99 -6.30
CA ILE A 97 -3.44 20.04 -7.74
C ILE A 97 -3.23 21.46 -8.29
N LEU A 98 -3.77 22.48 -7.61
CA LEU A 98 -3.54 23.88 -8.00
C LEU A 98 -2.05 24.23 -8.00
N PHE A 99 -1.30 23.80 -6.99
CA PHE A 99 0.15 23.95 -6.97
C PHE A 99 0.83 23.28 -8.17
N ALA A 100 0.41 22.07 -8.53
CA ALA A 100 0.96 21.38 -9.70
C ALA A 100 0.62 22.11 -11.02
N LEU A 101 -0.57 22.69 -11.13
CA LEU A 101 -0.98 23.51 -12.27
C LEU A 101 -0.14 24.79 -12.36
N ASP A 102 0.08 25.48 -11.24
CA ASP A 102 0.88 26.71 -11.21
C ASP A 102 2.34 26.47 -11.61
N VAL A 103 2.91 25.32 -11.21
CA VAL A 103 4.32 25.00 -11.46
C VAL A 103 4.56 24.40 -12.85
N ALA A 104 3.63 23.56 -13.34
CA ALA A 104 3.86 22.71 -14.51
C ALA A 104 2.76 22.76 -15.59
N GLY A 105 1.73 23.59 -15.39
CA GLY A 105 0.61 23.77 -16.32
C GLY A 105 -0.41 22.63 -16.30
N ASP A 106 -1.39 22.70 -17.20
CA ASP A 106 -2.49 21.73 -17.38
C ASP A 106 -2.13 20.52 -18.27
N GLY A 107 -0.87 20.43 -18.71
CA GLY A 107 -0.37 19.33 -19.53
C GLY A 107 -0.01 18.05 -18.76
N PRO A 108 0.54 17.04 -19.47
CA PRO A 108 0.95 15.77 -18.87
C PRO A 108 1.95 15.90 -17.72
N VAL A 109 2.79 16.93 -17.75
CA VAL A 109 3.79 17.20 -16.70
C VAL A 109 3.13 17.65 -15.40
N GLY A 110 2.12 18.52 -15.47
CA GLY A 110 1.31 18.90 -14.30
C GLY A 110 0.51 17.74 -13.74
N ALA A 111 -0.10 16.93 -14.62
CA ALA A 111 -0.79 15.71 -14.21
C ALA A 111 0.17 14.73 -13.51
N PHE A 112 1.40 14.59 -14.01
CA PHE A 112 2.42 13.74 -13.41
C PHE A 112 2.81 14.23 -12.02
N LEU A 113 3.10 15.53 -11.88
CA LEU A 113 3.44 16.14 -10.60
C LEU A 113 2.30 15.98 -9.58
N ALA A 114 1.06 16.29 -9.97
CA ALA A 114 -0.11 16.13 -9.11
C ALA A 114 -0.29 14.66 -8.67
N THR A 115 -0.15 13.71 -9.61
CA THR A 115 -0.26 12.28 -9.30
C THR A 115 0.83 11.83 -8.35
N VAL A 116 2.09 12.25 -8.56
CA VAL A 116 3.20 11.93 -7.66
C VAL A 116 2.91 12.45 -6.26
N LEU A 117 2.53 13.72 -6.13
CA LEU A 117 2.27 14.33 -4.82
C LEU A 117 1.08 13.68 -4.09
N LEU A 118 0.05 13.24 -4.82
CA LEU A 118 -1.13 12.65 -4.20
C LEU A 118 -1.00 11.14 -3.93
N LEU A 119 -0.46 10.38 -4.88
CA LEU A 119 -0.51 8.91 -4.87
C LEU A 119 0.81 8.24 -4.49
N ALA A 120 1.96 8.84 -4.80
CA ALA A 120 3.23 8.12 -4.68
C ALA A 120 3.51 7.68 -3.24
N PHE A 121 3.40 8.60 -2.28
CA PHE A 121 3.67 8.29 -0.87
C PHE A 121 2.78 7.16 -0.30
N PRO A 122 1.43 7.25 -0.33
CA PRO A 122 0.59 6.21 0.26
C PRO A 122 0.74 4.87 -0.46
N LEU A 123 0.84 4.85 -1.79
CA LEU A 123 0.97 3.59 -2.53
C LEU A 123 2.34 2.93 -2.31
N THR A 124 3.42 3.71 -2.25
CA THR A 124 4.75 3.21 -1.87
C THR A 124 4.70 2.59 -0.47
N ALA A 125 4.15 3.30 0.51
CA ALA A 125 4.05 2.81 1.88
C ALA A 125 3.20 1.53 2.01
N LEU A 126 2.09 1.41 1.28
CA LEU A 126 1.27 0.19 1.27
C LEU A 126 1.98 -1.00 0.62
N SER A 127 2.71 -0.76 -0.46
CA SER A 127 3.40 -1.82 -1.20
C SER A 127 4.56 -2.47 -0.43
N VAL A 128 5.09 -1.81 0.61
CA VAL A 128 6.05 -2.38 1.57
C VAL A 128 5.50 -3.66 2.23
N PHE A 129 4.18 -3.77 2.38
CA PHE A 129 3.56 -4.89 3.08
C PHE A 129 3.90 -6.27 2.50
N SER A 130 3.93 -6.42 1.18
CA SER A 130 4.15 -7.72 0.52
C SER A 130 5.52 -8.34 0.86
N PRO A 131 6.66 -7.69 0.57
CA PRO A 131 7.97 -8.25 0.94
C PRO A 131 8.16 -8.37 2.45
N PHE A 132 7.62 -7.44 3.23
CA PHE A 132 7.75 -7.45 4.69
C PHE A 132 7.00 -8.63 5.33
N SER A 133 5.78 -8.90 4.88
CA SER A 133 4.97 -10.02 5.38
C SER A 133 5.58 -11.37 5.05
N VAL A 134 6.19 -11.49 3.86
CA VAL A 134 6.95 -12.69 3.48
C VAL A 134 8.13 -12.89 4.42
N ARG A 135 8.90 -11.82 4.71
CA ARG A 135 10.04 -11.89 5.63
C ARG A 135 9.63 -12.28 7.05
N LEU A 136 8.51 -11.77 7.57
CA LEU A 136 7.98 -12.12 8.89
C LEU A 136 7.52 -13.59 9.00
N LEU A 137 7.15 -14.21 7.90
CA LEU A 137 6.63 -15.59 7.86
C LEU A 137 7.70 -16.65 7.57
N ILE A 138 8.82 -16.26 6.96
CA ILE A 138 9.91 -17.20 6.65
C ILE A 138 10.60 -17.63 7.94
N THR A 139 10.32 -18.86 8.37
CA THR A 139 11.02 -19.53 9.48
C THR A 139 12.06 -20.55 9.01
N ALA A 140 11.97 -21.02 7.76
CA ALA A 140 12.92 -21.96 7.15
C ALA A 140 13.00 -21.70 5.63
N HIS A 141 14.18 -21.90 5.04
CA HIS A 141 14.47 -21.60 3.63
C HIS A 141 13.58 -22.40 2.64
N THR A 142 13.07 -23.56 3.06
CA THR A 142 12.27 -24.49 2.23
C THR A 142 10.83 -24.04 1.97
N ASP A 143 10.29 -23.07 2.72
CA ASP A 143 8.88 -22.62 2.59
C ASP A 143 8.71 -21.25 1.93
N ALA A 144 9.80 -20.56 1.56
CA ALA A 144 9.76 -19.17 1.09
C ALA A 144 8.91 -18.97 -0.18
N GLY A 145 9.01 -19.89 -1.15
CA GLY A 145 8.23 -19.84 -2.39
C GLY A 145 6.72 -20.03 -2.16
N ARG A 146 6.33 -20.96 -1.29
CA ARG A 146 4.91 -21.23 -0.99
C ARG A 146 4.27 -20.08 -0.23
N ILE A 147 4.97 -19.52 0.75
CA ILE A 147 4.47 -18.41 1.56
C ILE A 147 4.33 -17.13 0.72
N SER A 148 5.36 -16.79 -0.05
CA SER A 148 5.30 -15.63 -0.96
C SER A 148 4.17 -15.78 -1.96
N GLY A 149 4.04 -16.95 -2.61
CA GLY A 149 2.94 -17.22 -3.53
C GLY A 149 1.56 -17.01 -2.91
N LEU A 150 1.33 -17.46 -1.68
CA LEU A 150 0.06 -17.25 -0.98
C LEU A 150 -0.22 -15.76 -0.69
N VAL A 151 0.77 -15.03 -0.17
CA VAL A 151 0.62 -13.59 0.12
C VAL A 151 0.33 -12.80 -1.16
N TYR A 152 1.07 -13.06 -2.23
CA TYR A 152 0.84 -12.40 -3.53
C TYR A 152 -0.53 -12.76 -4.12
N ALA A 153 -0.95 -14.02 -4.06
CA ALA A 153 -2.26 -14.44 -4.58
C ALA A 153 -3.42 -13.73 -3.84
N VAL A 154 -3.36 -13.68 -2.49
CA VAL A 154 -4.40 -13.03 -1.68
C VAL A 154 -4.39 -11.52 -1.85
N SER A 155 -3.20 -10.89 -1.88
CA SER A 155 -3.06 -9.47 -2.18
C SER A 155 -3.61 -9.13 -3.57
N THR A 156 -3.33 -9.97 -4.57
CA THR A 156 -3.86 -9.78 -5.94
C THR A 156 -5.38 -9.94 -5.98
N ALA A 157 -5.96 -10.88 -5.24
CA ALA A 157 -7.42 -10.99 -5.12
C ALA A 157 -8.03 -9.73 -4.50
N GLY A 158 -7.39 -9.18 -3.46
CA GLY A 158 -7.74 -7.89 -2.87
C GLY A 158 -7.66 -6.76 -3.89
N ASN A 159 -6.57 -6.67 -4.65
CA ASN A 159 -6.36 -5.68 -5.71
C ASN A 159 -7.47 -5.73 -6.77
N ILE A 160 -7.79 -6.91 -7.30
CA ILE A 160 -8.84 -7.11 -8.31
C ILE A 160 -10.19 -6.65 -7.76
N LEU A 161 -10.54 -7.08 -6.55
CA LEU A 161 -11.80 -6.66 -5.92
C LEU A 161 -11.79 -5.16 -5.61
N GLY A 162 -10.66 -4.59 -5.21
CA GLY A 162 -10.49 -3.15 -5.01
C GLY A 162 -10.83 -2.37 -6.27
N VAL A 163 -10.24 -2.73 -7.42
CA VAL A 163 -10.55 -2.10 -8.71
C VAL A 163 -12.04 -2.26 -9.07
N LEU A 164 -12.57 -3.48 -9.05
CA LEU A 164 -13.93 -3.78 -9.50
C LEU A 164 -14.99 -3.14 -8.60
N VAL A 165 -14.92 -3.39 -7.30
CA VAL A 165 -15.89 -2.90 -6.32
C VAL A 165 -15.83 -1.37 -6.26
N THR A 166 -14.64 -0.78 -6.32
CA THR A 166 -14.51 0.68 -6.30
C THR A 166 -15.10 1.32 -7.55
N SER A 167 -14.76 0.78 -8.72
CA SER A 167 -15.16 1.38 -10.00
C SER A 167 -16.65 1.19 -10.30
N PHE A 168 -17.20 0.00 -10.04
CA PHE A 168 -18.58 -0.32 -10.40
C PHE A 168 -19.60 -0.03 -9.29
N TRP A 169 -19.20 0.00 -8.02
CA TRP A 169 -20.16 0.11 -6.92
C TRP A 169 -19.92 1.29 -5.99
N LEU A 170 -18.70 1.48 -5.47
CA LEU A 170 -18.46 2.55 -4.49
C LEU A 170 -18.48 3.94 -5.15
N ILE A 171 -17.77 4.13 -6.27
CA ILE A 171 -17.72 5.44 -6.96
C ILE A 171 -19.13 5.94 -7.31
N PRO A 172 -20.03 5.11 -7.90
CA PRO A 172 -21.39 5.54 -8.20
C PRO A 172 -22.26 5.86 -6.97
N THR A 173 -22.01 5.23 -5.82
CA THR A 173 -22.92 5.30 -4.66
C THR A 173 -22.50 6.31 -3.58
N MET A 174 -21.20 6.46 -3.32
CA MET A 174 -20.69 7.18 -2.14
C MET A 174 -19.81 8.40 -2.47
N GLY A 175 -19.45 8.61 -3.74
CA GLY A 175 -18.57 9.71 -4.16
C GLY A 175 -17.10 9.54 -3.72
N SER A 176 -16.17 10.18 -4.43
CA SER A 176 -14.73 9.91 -4.28
C SER A 176 -14.16 10.24 -2.90
N ARG A 177 -14.63 11.33 -2.27
CA ARG A 177 -14.15 11.78 -0.95
C ARG A 177 -14.50 10.79 0.16
N ALA A 178 -15.75 10.31 0.21
CA ALA A 178 -16.18 9.36 1.25
C ALA A 178 -15.44 8.04 1.13
N ILE A 179 -15.21 7.56 -0.09
CA ILE A 179 -14.44 6.33 -0.33
C ILE A 179 -12.99 6.51 0.10
N THR A 180 -12.39 7.66 -0.16
CA THR A 180 -11.02 7.95 0.26
C THR A 180 -10.90 7.93 1.79
N TYR A 181 -11.85 8.54 2.50
CA TYR A 181 -11.91 8.45 3.97
C TYR A 181 -12.10 7.00 4.44
N GLY A 182 -12.98 6.23 3.80
CA GLY A 182 -13.20 4.83 4.11
C GLY A 182 -11.94 3.97 3.93
N MET A 183 -11.25 4.11 2.79
CA MET A 183 -10.01 3.38 2.52
C MET A 183 -8.87 3.81 3.45
N GLY A 184 -8.77 5.10 3.78
CA GLY A 184 -7.83 5.60 4.78
C GLY A 184 -8.10 5.02 6.17
N ALA A 185 -9.37 4.95 6.58
CA ALA A 185 -9.79 4.35 7.84
C ALA A 185 -9.54 2.84 7.89
N VAL A 186 -9.85 2.09 6.83
CA VAL A 186 -9.56 0.65 6.71
C VAL A 186 -8.05 0.39 6.79
N THR A 187 -7.26 1.21 6.08
CA THR A 187 -5.80 1.13 6.10
C THR A 187 -5.25 1.39 7.51
N LEU A 188 -5.72 2.45 8.16
CA LEU A 188 -5.29 2.81 9.51
C LEU A 188 -5.71 1.75 10.54
N ALA A 189 -6.94 1.24 10.46
CA ALA A 189 -7.41 0.15 11.31
C ALA A 189 -6.57 -1.12 11.13
N THR A 190 -6.21 -1.44 9.88
CA THR A 190 -5.32 -2.57 9.56
C THR A 190 -3.93 -2.35 10.16
N ALA A 191 -3.38 -1.14 10.06
CA ALA A 191 -2.10 -0.79 10.67
C ALA A 191 -2.11 -0.95 12.20
N LEU A 192 -3.16 -0.47 12.86
CA LEU A 192 -3.33 -0.61 14.31
C LEU A 192 -3.53 -2.07 14.72
N ALA A 193 -4.26 -2.86 13.93
CA ALA A 193 -4.40 -4.30 14.15
C ALA A 193 -3.06 -5.03 14.01
N ILE A 194 -2.24 -4.65 13.02
CA ILE A 194 -0.86 -5.13 12.87
C ILE A 194 -0.05 -4.75 14.12
N MET A 195 -0.15 -3.54 14.67
CA MET A 195 0.62 -3.19 15.88
C MET A 195 0.13 -3.92 17.14
N ALA A 196 -1.18 -4.14 17.26
CA ALA A 196 -1.82 -4.69 18.46
C ALA A 196 -1.67 -6.22 18.55
N VAL A 197 -1.84 -6.93 17.43
CA VAL A 197 -1.72 -8.39 17.39
C VAL A 197 -0.26 -8.75 17.23
N ARG A 198 0.46 -8.98 18.35
CA ARG A 198 1.82 -9.50 18.27
C ARG A 198 1.82 -10.85 17.56
N LEU A 199 2.33 -10.89 16.34
CA LEU A 199 2.71 -12.14 15.68
C LEU A 199 3.86 -12.69 16.52
N ARG A 200 3.52 -13.60 17.45
CA ARG A 200 4.43 -14.14 18.47
C ARG A 200 5.80 -14.47 17.86
N ASP A 201 6.84 -13.91 18.47
CA ASP A 201 8.23 -14.00 18.06
C ASP A 201 8.62 -15.42 17.63
N ALA A 202 8.91 -15.60 16.34
CA ALA A 202 9.78 -16.67 15.90
C ALA A 202 11.22 -16.15 15.91
N ALA A 203 11.80 -15.98 17.10
CA ALA A 203 13.25 -15.81 17.21
C ALA A 203 13.79 -16.49 18.47
N PRO A 204 14.92 -17.19 18.31
CA PRO A 204 16.10 -16.73 19.01
C PRO A 204 17.13 -16.14 18.04
N ARG A 205 17.46 -14.89 18.33
CA ARG A 205 18.74 -14.18 18.18
C ARG A 205 19.93 -15.02 17.68
N GLY A 206 20.60 -14.49 16.64
CA GLY A 206 22.05 -14.47 16.45
C GLY A 206 22.84 -15.75 16.68
N VAL A 207 23.41 -16.30 15.61
CA VAL A 207 24.73 -16.92 15.74
C VAL A 207 25.75 -15.78 15.70
N PRO A 208 26.50 -15.49 16.78
CA PRO A 208 27.65 -14.62 16.66
C PRO A 208 28.64 -15.31 15.71
N ILE A 209 29.03 -14.62 14.65
CA ILE A 209 30.16 -15.03 13.82
C ILE A 209 31.40 -14.86 14.70
N THR A 210 31.69 -15.84 15.56
CA THR A 210 32.96 -15.88 16.27
C THR A 210 34.03 -16.06 15.23
N SER A 211 34.92 -15.06 15.13
CA SER A 211 36.16 -15.17 14.39
C SER A 211 36.93 -16.42 14.82
N ARG A 212 37.35 -17.23 13.86
CA ARG A 212 38.49 -18.14 13.92
C ARG A 212 39.00 -18.25 12.48
N ALA A 213 40.28 -18.19 12.15
CA ALA A 213 41.52 -17.78 12.80
C ALA A 213 42.49 -17.53 11.63
#